data_AF-A0A821A3T2-F1
#
_entry.id   AF-A0A821A3T2-F1
#
_cell.length_a   1.000
_cell.length_b   1.000
_cell.length_c   1.000
_cell.angle_alpha   90.00
_cell.angle_beta   90.00
_cell.angle_gamma   90.00
#
_symmetry.space_group_name_H-M   'P 1'
#
loop_
_entity.id
_entity.type
_entity.pdbx_description
1 polymer ?
#
loop_
_entity_poly.entity_id
_entity_poly.type
_entity_poly.pdbx_seq_one_letter_code
_entity_poly.pdbx_strand_id
1 'polypeptide(L)'
;MPDTFRSTLQCINLAAICYTKYLDTDEKIRKFYEPIVKDLNDLQCNGLMINKFDTQSIFSFSTIAADNLAAHELAGFQQTFSSGYFCRRCLVTYENRLLPLTDVHFIQRTHLQHNKYLNSLENDLQMKSKFGVVGPSPLNGLQNFDPTSSFPG
;
A
#
# COMPACT_ATOMS: atom_id res chain seq x y z
N MET A 1 -5.60 22.51 5.89
CA MET A 1 -6.15 22.21 7.24
C MET A 1 -5.97 23.45 8.10
N PRO A 2 -6.95 23.81 8.95
CA PRO A 2 -6.78 24.86 9.95
C PRO A 2 -5.60 24.56 10.87
N ASP A 3 -4.84 25.59 11.29
CA ASP A 3 -3.62 25.43 12.10
C ASP A 3 -3.86 24.78 13.47
N THR A 4 -5.11 24.75 13.93
CA THR A 4 -5.55 24.06 15.16
C THR A 4 -5.47 22.52 15.07
N PHE A 5 -5.19 21.94 13.89
CA PHE A 5 -4.99 20.50 13.68
C PHE A 5 -3.52 20.12 13.45
N ARG A 6 -2.55 21.01 13.68
CA ARG A 6 -1.13 20.61 13.76
C ARG A 6 -0.93 19.76 15.01
N SER A 7 -1.13 18.45 14.85
CA SER A 7 -1.21 17.47 15.93
C SER A 7 0.03 17.46 16.83
N THR A 8 -0.19 17.52 18.14
CA THR A 8 0.65 16.87 19.17
C THR A 8 0.50 15.35 19.06
N LEU A 9 0.78 14.79 17.88
CA LEU A 9 0.62 13.37 17.58
C LEU A 9 1.58 12.59 18.48
N GLN A 10 1.04 11.90 19.50
CA GLN A 10 1.81 10.96 20.31
C GLN A 10 2.05 9.71 19.47
N CYS A 11 3.11 9.72 18.68
CA CYS A 11 3.52 8.59 17.86
C CYS A 11 4.33 7.60 18.69
N ILE A 12 3.98 6.32 18.59
CA ILE A 12 4.91 5.24 18.93
C ILE A 12 5.82 5.07 17.71
N ASN A 13 7.08 5.48 17.85
CA ASN A 13 8.04 5.40 16.74
C ASN A 13 8.67 4.01 16.73
N LEU A 14 8.32 3.21 15.72
CA LEU A 14 8.99 1.96 15.39
C LEU A 14 9.76 2.16 14.07
N ALA A 15 11.03 1.76 14.04
CA ALA A 15 11.87 1.86 12.86
C ALA A 15 12.41 0.49 12.46
N ALA A 16 12.12 0.08 11.23
CA ALA A 16 12.83 -1.02 10.57
C ALA A 16 13.78 -0.40 9.55
N ILE A 17 15.08 -0.66 9.68
CA ILE A 17 16.11 -0.01 8.86
C ILE A 17 16.89 -1.09 8.12
N CYS A 18 16.97 -0.94 6.79
CA CYS A 18 17.80 -1.76 5.93
C CYS A 18 18.51 -0.86 4.92
N TYR A 19 19.73 -1.23 4.55
CA TYR A 19 20.40 -0.54 3.47
C TYR A 19 19.82 -1.03 2.13
N THR A 20 19.25 -0.11 1.35
CA THR A 20 18.54 -0.36 0.08
C THR A 20 19.28 -1.25 -0.91
N LYS A 21 20.62 -1.28 -0.90
CA LYS A 21 21.41 -2.22 -1.74
C LYS A 21 21.11 -3.70 -1.47
N TYR A 22 20.56 -4.03 -0.30
CA TYR A 22 20.13 -5.37 0.08
C TYR A 22 18.66 -5.66 -0.28
N LEU A 23 17.95 -4.69 -0.85
CA LEU A 23 16.54 -4.75 -1.26
C LEU A 23 16.42 -4.65 -2.80
N ASP A 24 17.31 -5.32 -3.52
CA ASP A 24 17.42 -5.31 -4.98
C ASP A 24 16.43 -6.24 -5.70
N THR A 25 15.65 -7.03 -4.96
CA THR A 25 14.61 -7.91 -5.52
C THR A 25 13.32 -7.85 -4.71
N ASP A 26 12.19 -8.07 -5.37
CA ASP A 26 10.86 -8.11 -4.73
C ASP A 26 10.77 -9.15 -3.62
N GLU A 27 11.51 -10.25 -3.73
CA GLU A 27 11.58 -11.28 -2.69
C GLU A 27 12.27 -10.74 -1.42
N LYS A 28 13.38 -10.02 -1.58
CA LYS A 28 14.12 -9.43 -0.45
C LYS A 28 13.33 -8.30 0.21
N ILE A 29 12.61 -7.50 -0.58
CA ILE A 29 11.68 -6.48 -0.07
C ILE A 29 10.58 -7.17 0.76
N ARG A 30 9.93 -8.22 0.24
CA ARG A 30 8.92 -8.98 0.99
C ARG A 30 9.44 -9.55 2.31
N LYS A 31 10.64 -10.17 2.30
CA LYS A 31 11.29 -10.68 3.52
C LYS A 31 11.59 -9.58 4.54
N PHE A 32 11.90 -8.37 4.08
CA PHE A 32 12.12 -7.24 4.98
C PHE A 32 10.83 -6.79 5.71
N TYR A 33 9.68 -6.82 5.03
CA TYR A 33 8.38 -6.47 5.62
C TYR A 33 7.70 -7.61 6.38
N GLU A 34 8.10 -8.86 6.15
CA GLU A 34 7.50 -10.05 6.76
C GLU A 34 7.37 -9.98 8.29
N PRO A 35 8.37 -9.53 9.08
CA PRO A 35 8.24 -9.42 10.52
C PRO A 35 7.12 -8.46 10.94
N ILE A 36 7.02 -7.30 10.28
CA ILE A 36 5.97 -6.31 10.56
C ILE A 36 4.59 -6.87 10.23
N VAL A 37 4.45 -7.55 9.09
CA VAL A 37 3.18 -8.18 8.69
C VAL A 37 2.76 -9.25 9.70
N LYS A 38 3.72 -10.08 10.13
CA LYS A 38 3.48 -11.12 11.14
C LYS A 38 3.02 -10.53 12.47
N ASP A 39 3.74 -9.53 12.98
CA ASP A 39 3.42 -8.91 14.27
C ASP A 39 2.06 -8.20 14.23
N LEU A 40 1.75 -7.48 13.15
CA LEU A 40 0.45 -6.85 12.97
C LEU A 40 -0.69 -7.88 12.88
N ASN A 41 -0.47 -9.02 12.23
CA ASN A 41 -1.45 -10.11 12.21
C ASN A 41 -1.61 -10.77 13.59
N ASP A 42 -0.53 -10.93 14.35
CA ASP A 42 -0.59 -11.43 15.72
C ASP A 42 -1.42 -10.50 16.61
N LEU A 43 -1.22 -9.18 16.50
CA LEU A 43 -2.05 -8.19 17.21
C LEU A 43 -3.54 -8.24 16.79
N GLN A 44 -3.83 -8.61 15.55
CA GLN A 44 -5.21 -8.74 15.06
C GLN A 44 -5.87 -10.05 15.49
N CYS A 45 -5.12 -11.15 15.60
CA CYS A 45 -5.67 -12.46 15.97
C CYS A 45 -5.63 -12.72 17.49
N ASN A 46 -4.48 -12.46 18.10
CA ASN A 46 -4.18 -12.81 19.49
C ASN A 46 -4.26 -11.57 20.40
N GLY A 47 -4.08 -10.37 19.85
CA GLY A 47 -4.13 -9.13 20.63
C GLY A 47 -3.00 -8.99 21.64
N LEU A 48 -3.17 -8.09 22.61
CA LEU A 48 -2.25 -7.90 23.72
C LEU A 48 -3.00 -7.95 25.05
N MET A 49 -2.42 -8.69 26.00
CA MET A 49 -2.88 -8.66 27.38
C MET A 49 -2.39 -7.37 28.05
N ILE A 50 -3.33 -6.50 28.44
CA ILE A 50 -2.99 -5.29 29.19
C ILE A 50 -3.18 -5.58 30.68
N ASN A 51 -2.10 -6.01 31.33
CA ASN A 51 -2.11 -6.46 32.74
C ASN A 51 -2.74 -5.46 33.70
N LYS A 52 -2.63 -4.15 33.43
CA LYS A 52 -3.23 -3.10 34.26
C LYS A 52 -4.76 -3.18 34.32
N PHE A 53 -5.39 -3.73 33.28
CA PHE A 53 -6.84 -3.81 33.14
C PHE A 53 -7.38 -5.24 33.10
N ASP A 54 -6.50 -6.25 33.24
CA ASP A 54 -6.85 -7.68 33.12
C ASP A 54 -7.73 -7.97 31.88
N THR A 55 -7.39 -7.30 30.77
CA THR A 55 -8.19 -7.31 29.55
C THR A 55 -7.31 -7.62 28.36
N GLN A 56 -7.74 -8.58 27.55
CA GLN A 56 -7.18 -8.85 26.24
C GLN A 56 -7.72 -7.83 25.24
N SER A 57 -6.83 -7.03 24.67
CA SER A 57 -7.17 -6.02 23.67
C SER A 57 -6.81 -6.53 22.28
N ILE A 58 -7.80 -6.62 21.39
CA ILE A 58 -7.60 -6.96 19.98
C ILE A 58 -7.42 -5.68 19.18
N PHE A 59 -6.47 -5.69 18.25
CA PHE A 59 -6.20 -4.57 17.37
C PHE A 59 -6.78 -4.85 15.98
N SER A 60 -7.05 -3.80 15.22
CA SER A 60 -7.46 -3.93 13.82
C SER A 60 -6.63 -3.00 12.96
N PHE A 61 -6.13 -3.53 11.85
CA PHE A 61 -5.49 -2.72 10.83
C PHE A 61 -6.50 -1.73 10.24
N SER A 62 -6.10 -0.45 10.13
CA SER A 62 -6.96 0.59 9.55
C SER A 62 -6.42 1.13 8.23
N THR A 63 -5.20 1.69 8.23
CA THR A 63 -4.62 2.31 7.03
C THR A 63 -3.10 2.41 7.13
N ILE A 64 -2.44 2.57 5.98
CA ILE A 64 -1.02 2.91 5.86
C ILE A 64 -0.91 4.34 5.35
N ALA A 65 -0.39 5.22 6.20
CA ALA A 65 -0.01 6.56 5.80
C ALA A 65 1.41 6.55 5.25
N ALA A 66 1.58 7.01 4.03
CA ALA A 66 2.88 7.15 3.37
C ALA A 66 2.81 8.32 2.38
N ASP A 67 3.97 8.88 2.02
CA ASP A 67 4.02 9.82 0.90
C ASP A 67 3.63 9.13 -0.42
N ASN A 68 3.46 9.91 -1.48
CA ASN A 68 2.99 9.36 -2.75
C ASN A 68 3.91 8.27 -3.30
N LEU A 69 5.23 8.40 -3.17
CA LEU A 69 6.18 7.46 -3.77
C LEU A 69 6.22 6.15 -2.99
N ALA A 70 6.30 6.26 -1.66
CA ALA A 70 6.29 5.13 -0.75
C ALA A 70 4.94 4.39 -0.79
N ALA A 71 3.82 5.11 -0.90
CA ALA A 71 2.50 4.48 -1.03
C ALA A 71 2.35 3.69 -2.34
N HIS A 72 2.92 4.17 -3.46
CA HIS A 72 2.94 3.39 -4.71
C HIS A 72 3.80 2.14 -4.57
N GLU A 73 4.99 2.27 -3.97
CA GLU A 73 5.91 1.15 -3.72
C GLU A 73 5.25 0.06 -2.87
N LEU A 74 4.72 0.44 -1.71
CA LEU A 74 4.07 -0.46 -0.77
C LEU A 74 2.78 -1.07 -1.32
N ALA A 75 2.17 -0.47 -2.34
CA ALA A 75 0.97 -0.98 -2.98
C ALA A 75 1.27 -1.76 -4.29
N GLY A 76 2.53 -1.89 -4.70
CA GLY A 76 2.88 -2.59 -5.95
C GLY A 76 2.47 -1.84 -7.22
N PHE A 77 2.40 -0.51 -7.15
CA PHE A 77 2.13 0.35 -8.30
C PHE A 77 3.38 1.05 -8.82
N GLN A 78 3.33 1.49 -10.07
CA GLN A 78 4.38 2.26 -10.72
C GLN A 78 4.65 3.57 -9.97
N GLN A 79 5.91 3.80 -9.68
CA GLN A 79 6.43 5.03 -9.09
C GLN A 79 6.67 6.08 -10.19
N THR A 80 5.61 6.76 -10.64
CA THR A 80 5.68 7.74 -11.73
C THR A 80 4.99 9.07 -11.38
N PHE A 81 5.59 10.17 -11.83
CA PHE A 81 5.06 11.53 -11.66
C PHE A 81 4.71 12.22 -12.99
N SER A 82 5.00 11.57 -14.12
CA SER A 82 4.98 12.25 -15.43
C SER A 82 4.51 11.38 -16.59
N SER A 83 4.04 10.16 -16.34
CA SER A 83 3.60 9.24 -17.39
C SER A 83 2.69 8.15 -16.84
N GLY A 84 2.06 7.38 -17.73
CA GLY A 84 1.36 6.14 -17.36
C GLY A 84 0.18 6.34 -16.41
N TYR A 85 -0.05 5.36 -15.54
CA TYR A 85 -1.13 5.37 -14.55
C TYR A 85 -0.57 5.78 -13.19
N PHE A 86 -0.75 7.05 -12.83
CA PHE A 86 -0.15 7.67 -11.63
C PHE A 86 -1.04 7.61 -10.38
N CYS A 87 -2.26 7.08 -10.50
CA CYS A 87 -3.24 7.04 -9.42
C CYS A 87 -3.45 5.62 -8.91
N ARG A 88 -3.43 5.46 -7.58
CA ARG A 88 -3.71 4.19 -6.88
C ARG A 88 -5.21 3.88 -6.74
N ARG A 89 -6.08 4.85 -7.04
CA ARG A 89 -7.55 4.73 -6.87
C ARG A 89 -8.31 4.63 -8.18
N CYS A 90 -7.75 5.13 -9.28
CA CYS A 90 -8.40 5.06 -10.59
C CYS A 90 -7.41 4.77 -11.72
N LEU A 91 -7.95 4.46 -12.89
CA LEU A 91 -7.21 4.16 -14.12
C LEU A 91 -6.98 5.41 -14.99
N VAL A 92 -6.98 6.62 -14.42
CA VAL A 92 -6.63 7.81 -15.18
C VAL A 92 -5.16 7.78 -15.56
N THR A 93 -4.87 8.13 -16.82
CA THR A 93 -3.50 8.27 -17.30
C THR A 93 -2.98 9.69 -17.07
N TYR A 94 -1.67 9.85 -17.03
CA TYR A 94 -1.05 11.16 -16.89
C TYR A 94 -1.46 12.11 -18.02
N GLU A 95 -1.62 11.61 -19.25
CA GLU A 95 -2.08 12.39 -20.41
C GLU A 95 -3.48 12.97 -20.19
N ASN A 96 -4.37 12.19 -19.57
CA ASN A 96 -5.76 12.57 -19.35
C ASN A 96 -5.99 13.34 -18.03
N ARG A 97 -4.94 13.63 -17.25
CA ARG A 97 -5.06 14.22 -15.90
C ARG A 97 -5.71 15.61 -15.84
N LEU A 98 -5.66 16.35 -16.94
CA LEU A 98 -6.20 17.72 -17.04
C LEU A 98 -7.56 17.76 -17.75
N LEU A 99 -8.04 16.62 -18.24
CA LEU A 99 -9.35 16.56 -18.87
C LEU A 99 -10.45 16.75 -17.81
N PRO A 100 -11.55 17.44 -18.15
CA PRO A 100 -12.72 17.50 -17.29
C PRO A 100 -13.21 16.11 -16.90
N LEU A 101 -13.77 15.95 -15.69
CA LEU A 101 -14.32 14.67 -15.24
C LEU A 101 -15.44 14.14 -16.16
N THR A 102 -16.13 15.02 -16.89
CA THR A 102 -17.13 14.67 -17.91
C THR A 102 -16.52 13.99 -19.13
N ASP A 103 -15.24 14.26 -19.40
CA ASP A 103 -14.54 13.88 -20.62
C ASP A 103 -13.58 12.70 -20.38
N VAL A 104 -13.45 12.27 -19.12
CA VAL A 104 -12.67 11.11 -18.71
C VAL A 104 -13.60 10.01 -18.23
N HIS A 105 -13.48 8.82 -18.81
CA HIS A 105 -14.05 7.62 -18.21
C HIS A 105 -13.31 7.30 -16.90
N PHE A 106 -13.87 7.78 -15.79
CA PHE A 106 -13.34 7.51 -14.46
C PHE A 106 -13.64 6.06 -14.08
N ILE A 107 -12.64 5.19 -14.22
CA ILE A 107 -12.72 3.80 -13.78
C ILE A 107 -11.95 3.69 -12.47
N GLN A 108 -12.69 3.45 -11.38
CA GLN A 108 -12.10 3.15 -10.08
C GLN A 108 -11.41 1.79 -10.12
N ARG A 109 -10.23 1.67 -9.50
CA ARG A 109 -9.57 0.39 -9.32
C ARG A 109 -10.33 -0.44 -8.29
N THR A 110 -10.35 -1.73 -8.51
CA THR A 110 -10.92 -2.71 -7.58
C THR A 110 -9.88 -3.76 -7.24
N HIS A 111 -9.96 -4.34 -6.05
CA HIS A 111 -9.14 -5.47 -5.64
C HIS A 111 -9.17 -6.62 -6.67
N LEU A 112 -10.35 -6.94 -7.22
CA LEU A 112 -10.51 -7.98 -8.23
C LEU A 112 -9.72 -7.68 -9.51
N GLN A 113 -9.78 -6.44 -10.01
CA GLN A 113 -9.01 -6.02 -11.18
C GLN A 113 -7.51 -6.01 -10.88
N HIS A 114 -7.11 -5.53 -9.72
CA HIS A 114 -5.71 -5.52 -9.29
C HIS A 114 -5.12 -6.94 -9.34
N ASN A 115 -5.81 -7.94 -8.79
CA ASN A 115 -5.36 -9.33 -8.84
C ASN A 115 -5.32 -9.90 -10.27
N LYS A 116 -6.25 -9.51 -11.15
CA LYS A 116 -6.18 -9.87 -12.58
C LYS A 116 -4.95 -9.26 -13.26
N TYR A 117 -4.57 -8.04 -12.90
CA TYR A 117 -3.38 -7.38 -13.42
C TYR A 117 -2.10 -8.06 -12.92
N LEU A 118 -2.03 -8.45 -11.64
CA LEU A 118 -0.92 -9.25 -11.11
C LEU A 118 -0.77 -10.58 -11.86
N ASN A 119 -1.87 -11.33 -12.00
CA ASN A 119 -1.84 -12.61 -12.70
C ASN A 119 -1.38 -12.46 -14.16
N SER A 120 -1.67 -11.33 -14.83
CA SER A 120 -1.20 -11.11 -16.20
C SER A 120 0.29 -10.79 -16.28
N LEU A 121 0.89 -10.19 -15.24
CA LEU A 121 2.34 -9.99 -15.14
C LEU A 121 3.07 -11.32 -14.92
N GLU A 122 2.50 -12.22 -14.10
CA GLU A 122 3.08 -13.55 -13.86
C GLU A 122 3.09 -14.42 -15.12
N ASN A 123 2.09 -14.25 -15.99
CA ASN A 123 1.95 -15.02 -17.23
C ASN A 123 2.74 -14.44 -18.42
N ASP A 124 3.28 -13.22 -18.32
CA ASP A 124 4.07 -12.58 -19.37
C ASP A 124 5.35 -11.97 -18.79
N LEU A 125 6.45 -12.73 -18.86
CA LEU A 125 7.75 -12.33 -18.34
C LEU A 125 8.34 -11.08 -19.01
N GLN A 126 7.82 -10.64 -20.16
CA GLN A 126 8.25 -9.40 -20.81
C GLN A 126 7.44 -8.18 -20.33
N MET A 127 6.27 -8.39 -19.74
CA MET A 127 5.41 -7.32 -19.27
C MET A 127 5.90 -6.78 -17.92
N LYS A 128 6.43 -5.55 -17.95
CA LYS A 128 6.90 -4.88 -16.72
C LYS A 128 5.80 -4.18 -15.93
N SER A 129 4.66 -3.90 -16.55
CA SER A 129 3.52 -3.27 -15.90
C SER A 129 2.21 -3.50 -16.65
N LYS A 130 1.12 -3.61 -15.91
CA LYS A 130 -0.25 -3.66 -16.44
C LYS A 130 -1.10 -2.64 -15.71
N PHE A 131 -1.60 -1.63 -16.43
CA PHE A 131 -2.41 -0.54 -15.86
C PHE A 131 -1.77 0.11 -14.62
N GLY A 132 -0.45 0.29 -14.62
CA GLY A 132 0.32 0.84 -13.50
C GLY A 132 0.58 -0.12 -12.34
N VAL A 133 0.07 -1.36 -12.36
CA VAL A 133 0.52 -2.41 -11.43
C VAL A 133 1.87 -2.93 -11.95
N VAL A 134 2.84 -3.09 -11.05
CA VAL A 134 4.20 -3.56 -11.39
C VAL A 134 4.58 -4.87 -10.69
N GLY A 135 3.90 -5.21 -9.60
CA GLY A 135 4.16 -6.42 -8.84
C GLY A 135 3.30 -6.51 -7.60
N PRO A 136 3.37 -7.63 -6.85
CA PRO A 136 2.63 -7.80 -5.61
C PRO A 136 3.11 -6.82 -4.54
N SER A 137 2.19 -6.32 -3.71
CA SER A 137 2.57 -5.53 -2.53
C SER A 137 3.34 -6.38 -1.52
N PRO A 138 4.39 -5.82 -0.87
CA PRO A 138 5.07 -6.50 0.23
C PRO A 138 4.18 -6.68 1.47
N LEU A 139 3.02 -6.02 1.53
CA LEU A 139 2.06 -6.06 2.62
C LEU A 139 0.86 -6.97 2.33
N ASN A 140 0.84 -7.70 1.21
CA ASN A 140 -0.26 -8.60 0.83
C ASN A 140 -0.61 -9.67 1.89
N GLY A 141 0.32 -10.00 2.79
CA GLY A 141 0.05 -10.93 3.90
C GLY A 141 -0.69 -10.31 5.09
N LEU A 142 -0.87 -8.99 5.13
CA LEU A 142 -1.54 -8.28 6.22
C LEU A 142 -3.07 -8.48 6.11
N GLN A 143 -3.71 -8.89 7.20
CA GLN A 143 -5.16 -9.05 7.21
C GLN A 143 -5.87 -7.71 6.99
N ASN A 144 -6.95 -7.73 6.19
CA ASN A 144 -7.74 -6.56 5.80
C ASN A 144 -6.97 -5.49 4.99
N PHE A 145 -5.79 -5.82 4.46
CA PHE A 145 -5.06 -4.95 3.55
C PHE A 145 -5.51 -5.14 2.10
N ASP A 146 -5.67 -4.03 1.39
CA ASP A 146 -5.94 -3.95 -0.04
C ASP A 146 -5.13 -2.77 -0.63
N PRO A 147 -4.24 -3.03 -1.60
CA PRO A 147 -3.43 -2.00 -2.26
C PRO A 147 -4.23 -0.82 -2.82
N THR A 148 -5.50 -1.04 -3.18
CA THR A 148 -6.37 -0.03 -3.80
C THR A 148 -7.13 0.85 -2.79
N SER A 149 -7.21 0.44 -1.52
CA SER A 149 -8.07 1.10 -0.53
C SER A 149 -7.44 1.34 0.84
N SER A 150 -6.36 0.63 1.21
CA SER A 150 -5.72 0.75 2.52
C SER A 150 -4.81 1.96 2.70
N PHE A 151 -4.64 2.80 1.67
CA PHE A 151 -3.87 4.05 1.73
C PHE A 151 -4.81 5.26 1.69
N PRO A 152 -4.55 6.32 2.49
CA PRO A 152 -5.31 7.55 2.41
C PRO A 152 -5.15 8.20 1.02
N GLY A 153 -6.18 8.96 0.63
CA GLY A 153 -6.27 9.63 -0.66
C GLY A 153 -5.59 10.98 -0.66
#